data_AF-A0A482XNB8-F1
#
_entry.id   AF-A0A482XNB8-F1
#
_cell.length_a   1.000
_cell.length_b   1.000
_cell.length_c   1.000
_cell.angle_alpha   90.00
_cell.angle_beta   90.00
_cell.angle_gamma   90.00
#
_symmetry.space_group_name_H-M   'P 1'
#
loop_
_entity.id
_entity.type
_entity.pdbx_description
1 polymer ?
#
loop_
_entity_poly.entity_id
_entity_poly.type
_entity_poly.pdbx_seq_one_letter_code
_entity_poly.pdbx_strand_id
1 'polypeptide(L)'
;VFTVDVPCEASFRDAVSLALEQIDVIERLLKKNAENIILAKASKDIISIFRANKLSGMIGLKGGHMIDSRLAVLRIFYKAGVRIMALTADCDTT
;
A
#
# COMPACT_ATOMS: atom_id res chain seq x y z
N VAL A 1 -0.80 8.73 -4.86
CA VAL A 1 -0.88 7.54 -3.98
C VAL A 1 -1.09 6.33 -4.88
N PHE A 2 -0.30 5.29 -4.70
CA PHE A 2 -0.46 4.00 -5.35
C PHE A 2 -1.42 3.16 -4.51
N THR A 3 -2.54 2.78 -5.12
CA THR A 3 -3.60 2.05 -4.44
C THR A 3 -3.42 0.56 -4.69
N VAL A 4 -3.44 -0.22 -3.60
CA VAL A 4 -3.59 -1.66 -3.62
C VAL A 4 -5.08 -1.96 -3.54
N ASP A 5 -5.61 -2.58 -4.58
CA ASP A 5 -7.05 -2.86 -4.74
C ASP A 5 -7.24 -4.34 -5.05
N VAL A 6 -7.79 -5.08 -4.09
CA VAL A 6 -8.02 -6.51 -4.19
C VAL A 6 -9.53 -6.77 -4.25
N PRO A 7 -10.02 -7.60 -5.19
CA PRO A 7 -11.45 -7.91 -5.30
C PRO A 7 -12.04 -8.40 -3.96
N CYS A 8 -13.27 -8.01 -3.67
CA CYS A 8 -13.97 -8.39 -2.45
C CYS A 8 -14.17 -9.91 -2.33
N GLU A 9 -14.25 -10.62 -3.46
CA GLU A 9 -14.38 -12.07 -3.56
C GLU A 9 -13.17 -12.82 -3.00
N ALA A 10 -12.02 -12.15 -2.87
CA ALA A 10 -10.81 -12.68 -2.25
C ALA A 10 -10.85 -12.64 -0.72
N SER A 11 -11.86 -11.98 -0.12
CA SER A 11 -12.04 -11.93 1.33
C SER A 11 -12.15 -13.34 1.91
N PHE A 12 -11.49 -13.57 3.06
CA PHE A 12 -11.36 -14.90 3.69
C PHE A 12 -10.75 -16.00 2.81
N ARG A 13 -10.12 -15.63 1.69
CA ARG A 13 -9.41 -16.54 0.79
C ARG A 13 -7.96 -16.11 0.67
N ASP A 14 -7.62 -15.38 -0.39
CA ASP A 14 -6.28 -15.01 -0.80
C ASP A 14 -6.04 -13.49 -0.78
N ALA A 15 -6.93 -12.71 -0.16
CA ALA A 15 -6.81 -11.25 -0.12
C ALA A 15 -5.47 -10.74 0.42
N VAL A 16 -4.91 -11.41 1.44
CA VAL A 16 -3.59 -11.06 2.01
C VAL A 16 -2.48 -11.28 0.98
N SER A 17 -2.50 -12.43 0.29
CA SER A 17 -1.48 -12.78 -0.70
C SER A 17 -1.53 -11.82 -1.91
N LEU A 18 -2.72 -11.58 -2.44
CA LEU A 18 -2.92 -10.64 -3.56
C LEU A 18 -2.51 -9.21 -3.18
N ALA A 19 -2.77 -8.78 -1.94
CA ALA A 19 -2.32 -7.48 -1.46
C ALA A 19 -0.79 -7.39 -1.39
N LEU A 20 -0.11 -8.44 -0.91
CA LEU A 20 1.36 -8.50 -0.89
C LEU A 20 1.95 -8.47 -2.31
N GLU A 21 1.36 -9.19 -3.26
CA GLU A 21 1.80 -9.19 -4.66
C GLU A 21 1.64 -7.79 -5.30
N GLN A 22 0.54 -7.09 -5.02
CA GLN A 22 0.37 -5.72 -5.49
C GLN A 22 1.36 -4.74 -4.85
N ILE A 23 1.65 -4.89 -3.55
CA ILE A 23 2.69 -4.11 -2.88
C ILE A 23 4.06 -4.36 -3.55
N ASP A 24 4.40 -5.61 -3.85
CA ASP A 24 5.63 -5.97 -4.56
C ASP A 24 5.70 -5.36 -5.97
N VAL A 25 4.61 -5.39 -6.73
CA VAL A 25 4.52 -4.73 -8.04
C VAL A 25 4.81 -3.23 -7.91
N ILE A 26 4.21 -2.56 -6.91
CA ILE A 26 4.43 -1.14 -6.67
C ILE A 26 5.88 -0.87 -6.27
N GLU A 27 6.48 -1.69 -5.41
CA GLU A 27 7.88 -1.55 -5.00
C GLU A 27 8.83 -1.68 -6.20
N ARG A 28 8.64 -2.72 -7.04
CA ARG A 28 9.44 -2.90 -8.26
C ARG A 28 9.25 -1.75 -9.25
N LEU A 29 8.03 -1.23 -9.40
CA LEU A 29 7.76 -0.07 -10.24
C LEU A 29 8.51 1.17 -9.75
N LEU A 30 8.47 1.44 -8.45
CA LEU A 30 9.16 2.57 -7.84
C LEU A 30 10.68 2.42 -7.96
N LYS A 31 11.21 1.22 -7.75
CA LYS A 31 12.64 0.92 -7.93
C LYS A 31 13.10 1.16 -9.36
N LYS A 32 12.30 0.77 -10.36
CA LYS A 32 12.59 1.02 -11.78
C LYS A 32 12.57 2.50 -12.14
N ASN A 33 11.82 3.31 -11.40
CA ASN A 33 11.63 4.74 -11.65
C ASN A 33 12.22 5.64 -10.54
N ALA A 34 13.23 5.17 -9.81
CA ALA A 34 13.78 5.84 -8.63
C ALA A 34 14.41 7.22 -8.93
N GLU A 35 14.74 7.49 -10.19
CA GLU A 35 15.17 8.82 -10.63
C GLU A 35 14.05 9.85 -10.56
N ASN A 36 12.79 9.44 -10.76
CA ASN A 36 11.64 10.34 -10.86
C ASN A 36 10.73 10.25 -9.64
N ILE A 37 10.54 9.06 -9.06
CA ILE A 37 9.55 8.80 -8.00
C ILE A 37 10.23 8.11 -6.82
N ILE A 38 10.04 8.67 -5.61
CA ILE A 38 10.55 8.10 -4.36
C ILE A 38 9.38 7.77 -3.43
N LEU A 39 9.44 6.60 -2.78
CA LEU A 39 8.46 6.21 -1.78
C LEU A 39 8.63 7.04 -0.49
N ALA A 40 7.62 7.84 -0.13
CA ALA A 40 7.53 8.52 1.15
C ALA A 40 6.85 7.63 2.20
N LYS A 41 7.45 7.57 3.38
CA LYS A 41 6.96 6.82 4.54
C LYS A 41 6.57 7.74 5.71
N ALA A 42 6.87 9.03 5.61
CA ALA A 42 6.49 10.06 6.56
C ALA A 42 6.29 11.41 5.86
N SER A 43 5.60 12.34 6.51
CA SER A 43 5.39 13.71 5.99
C SER A 43 6.70 14.44 5.68
N LYS A 44 7.73 14.24 6.52
CA LYS A 44 9.07 14.79 6.28
C LYS A 44 9.70 14.31 4.97
N ASP A 45 9.41 13.08 4.55
CA ASP A 45 9.95 12.50 3.31
C ASP A 45 9.32 13.21 2.11
N ILE A 46 8.01 13.52 2.17
CA ILE A 46 7.31 14.25 1.11
C ILE A 46 8.00 15.60 0.86
N ILE A 47 8.31 16.34 1.94
CA ILE A 47 8.96 17.64 1.86
C ILE A 47 10.38 17.52 1.30
N SER A 48 11.17 16.53 1.74
CA SER A 48 12.54 16.34 1.26
C SER A 48 12.59 15.90 -0.21
N ILE A 49 11.72 14.99 -0.62
CA ILE A 49 11.59 14.50 -2.00
C ILE A 49 11.15 15.64 -2.93
N PHE A 50 10.19 16.45 -2.50
CA PHE A 50 9.75 17.63 -3.26
C PHE A 50 10.90 18.63 -3.46
N ARG A 51 11.68 18.92 -2.42
CA ARG A 51 12.87 19.79 -2.50
C ARG A 51 13.96 19.23 -3.41
N ALA A 52 14.01 17.91 -3.61
CA ALA A 52 14.91 17.25 -4.55
C ALA A 52 14.38 17.22 -5.99
N ASN A 53 13.30 17.96 -6.30
CA ASN A 53 12.62 17.98 -7.60
C ASN A 53 12.15 16.59 -8.08
N LYS A 54 11.77 15.72 -7.13
CA LYS A 54 11.25 14.37 -7.42
C LYS A 54 9.78 14.26 -6.97
N LEU A 55 9.07 13.28 -7.54
CA LEU A 55 7.70 12.95 -7.16
C LEU A 55 7.68 12.02 -5.94
N SER A 56 6.79 12.29 -5.00
CA SER A 56 6.57 11.44 -3.82
C SER A 56 5.47 10.41 -4.09
N GLY A 57 5.83 9.13 -3.98
CA GLY A 57 4.90 8.00 -3.96
C GLY A 57 4.50 7.61 -2.54
N MET A 58 3.29 7.10 -2.36
CA MET A 58 2.83 6.49 -1.10
C MET A 58 1.96 5.28 -1.44
N ILE A 59 1.92 4.27 -0.58
CA ILE A 59 1.10 3.07 -0.78
C ILE A 59 -0.11 3.12 0.15
N GLY A 60 -1.30 2.89 -0.41
CA GLY A 60 -2.57 2.81 0.32
C GLY A 60 -3.33 1.52 0.03
N LEU A 61 -3.95 0.93 1.05
CA LEU A 61 -4.85 -0.21 0.90
C LEU A 61 -6.30 0.28 0.72
N LYS A 62 -6.99 -0.19 -0.31
CA LYS A 62 -8.42 0.07 -0.55
C LYS A 62 -9.29 -1.06 0.03
N GLY A 63 -9.32 -1.17 1.36
CA GLY A 63 -10.22 -2.09 2.06
C GLY A 63 -9.57 -2.87 3.20
N GLY A 64 -10.31 -3.05 4.30
CA GLY A 64 -9.85 -3.79 5.47
C GLY A 64 -9.88 -5.31 5.31
N HIS A 65 -10.58 -5.86 4.32
CA HIS A 65 -10.59 -7.31 4.05
C HIS A 65 -9.19 -7.86 3.75
N MET A 66 -8.29 -7.01 3.23
CA MET A 66 -6.90 -7.37 2.98
C MET A 66 -6.08 -7.66 4.24
N ILE A 67 -6.49 -7.19 5.43
CA ILE A 67 -5.83 -7.58 6.68
C ILE A 67 -6.43 -8.86 7.29
N ASP A 68 -7.54 -9.37 6.73
CA ASP A 68 -8.20 -10.60 7.14
C ASP A 68 -8.41 -10.67 8.66
N SER A 69 -8.89 -9.56 9.24
CA SER A 69 -9.10 -9.38 10.69
C SER A 69 -7.86 -9.67 11.57
N ARG A 70 -6.65 -9.64 11.01
CA ARG A 70 -5.38 -9.95 11.70
C ARG A 70 -4.49 -8.72 11.80
N LEU A 71 -4.35 -8.16 13.01
CA LEU A 71 -3.45 -7.02 13.28
C LEU A 71 -1.97 -7.31 12.99
N ALA A 72 -1.56 -8.58 12.99
CA ALA A 72 -0.23 -8.99 12.56
C ALA A 72 0.00 -8.64 11.08
N VAL A 73 -0.99 -8.89 10.22
CA VAL A 73 -0.95 -8.58 8.78
C VAL A 73 -0.93 -7.07 8.57
N LEU A 74 -1.74 -6.30 9.31
CA LEU A 74 -1.68 -4.84 9.29
C LEU A 74 -0.26 -4.30 9.56
N ARG A 75 0.44 -4.86 10.57
CA ARG A 75 1.83 -4.47 10.89
C ARG A 75 2.81 -4.89 9.80
N ILE A 76 2.57 -6.01 9.11
CA ILE A 76 3.38 -6.43 7.95
C ILE A 76 3.23 -5.43 6.80
N PHE A 77 2.00 -5.05 6.44
CA PHE A 77 1.76 -4.03 5.42
C PHE A 77 2.40 -2.68 5.76
N TYR A 78 2.31 -2.26 7.03
CA TYR A 78 2.98 -1.04 7.49
C TYR A 78 4.51 -1.13 7.30
N LYS A 79 5.12 -2.26 7.65
CA LYS A 79 6.56 -2.50 7.42
C LYS A 79 6.91 -2.50 5.93
N ALA A 80 6.04 -3.04 5.08
CA ALA A 80 6.18 -3.05 3.62
C ALA A 80 6.01 -1.66 2.98
N GLY A 81 5.55 -0.65 3.73
CA GLY A 81 5.49 0.75 3.26
C GLY A 81 4.09 1.31 3.08
N VAL A 82 3.05 0.56 3.39
CA VAL A 82 1.67 1.07 3.45
C VAL A 82 1.56 2.17 4.50
N ARG A 83 0.92 3.29 4.16
CA ARG A 83 0.70 4.43 5.06
C ARG A 83 -0.75 4.88 5.16
N ILE A 84 -1.62 4.34 4.32
CA ILE A 84 -3.04 4.67 4.27
C ILE A 84 -3.80 3.34 4.15
N MET A 85 -4.93 3.22 4.84
CA MET A 85 -5.85 2.10 4.66
C MET A 85 -7.28 2.62 4.75
N ALA A 86 -8.07 2.41 3.70
CA ALA A 86 -9.52 2.53 3.79
C ALA A 86 -10.06 1.37 4.63
N LEU A 87 -10.98 1.67 5.55
CA LEU A 87 -11.54 0.68 6.49
C LEU A 87 -12.32 -0.42 5.77
N THR A 88 -13.07 -0.04 4.74
CA THR A 88 -13.86 -0.95 3.91
C THR A 88 -13.63 -0.64 2.43
N ALA A 89 -14.03 -1.57 1.57
CA ALA A 89 -14.14 -1.35 0.13
C ALA A 89 -15.63 -1.31 -0.25
N ASP A 90 -15.97 -1.83 -1.42
CA ASP A 90 -17.35 -2.03 -1.86
C ASP A 90 -18.04 -3.23 -1.15
N CYS A 91 -17.41 -3.76 -0.10
CA CYS A 91 -17.87 -4.88 0.73
C CYS A 91 -17.54 -4.65 2.21
N ASP A 92 -18.31 -5.31 3.06
CA ASP A 92 -18.01 -5.46 4.48
C ASP A 92 -16.78 -6.35 4.69
N THR A 93 -16.22 -6.28 5.90
CA THR A 93 -14.99 -7.00 6.29
C THR A 93 -15.27 -8.25 7.14
N THR A 94 -16.55 -8.58 7.33
CA THR A 94 -17.09 -9.68 8.16
C THR A 94 -17.79 -10.73 7.31
#